data_AF-A0AAX3U6J9-F1
#
_entry.id   AF-A0AAX3U6J9-F1
#
_cell.length_a   1.000
_cell.length_b   1.000
_cell.length_c   1.000
_cell.angle_alpha   90.00
_cell.angle_beta   90.00
_cell.angle_gamma   90.00
#
_symmetry.space_group_name_H-M   'P 1'
#
loop_
_entity.id
_entity.type
_entity.pdbx_description
1 polymer ?
#
loop_
_entity_poly.entity_id
_entity_poly.type
_entity_poly.pdbx_seq_one_letter_code
_entity_poly.pdbx_strand_id
1 'polypeptide(L)'
;MEKEFYDDDVISFFIHCFHVKDWAINAGINKNKVEKYINSHQALMICADFANGSKHCKITKNVRTGEQPYVGGCERFTSRLGDEIPIMQCSYRIVCKSEIIDALVLAKECVELWRVLLIDECVADT
;
A
#
# COMPACT_ATOMS: atom_id res chain seq x y z
N MET A 1 -16.14 14.35 11.98
CA MET A 1 -15.39 15.21 11.04
C MET A 1 -13.92 14.78 10.90
N GLU A 2 -13.28 14.20 11.92
CA GLU A 2 -11.88 13.73 11.82
C GLU A 2 -11.69 12.34 11.21
N LYS A 3 -12.75 11.61 10.83
CA LYS A 3 -12.61 10.25 10.29
C LYS A 3 -12.16 10.22 8.83
N GLU A 4 -12.64 11.18 8.03
CA GLU A 4 -12.35 11.22 6.59
C GLU A 4 -10.91 11.67 6.29
N PHE A 5 -10.28 12.45 7.16
CA PHE A 5 -8.94 13.00 6.94
C PHE A 5 -7.85 11.91 6.97
N TYR A 6 -7.89 11.03 7.98
CA TYR A 6 -6.88 9.98 8.14
C TYR A 6 -7.05 8.82 7.15
N ASP A 7 -8.28 8.59 6.68
CA ASP A 7 -8.55 7.60 5.64
C ASP A 7 -7.91 8.04 4.31
N ASP A 8 -7.92 9.35 4.01
CA ASP A 8 -7.26 9.94 2.83
C ASP A 8 -5.74 9.78 2.89
N ASP A 9 -5.10 9.97 4.05
CA ASP A 9 -3.66 9.76 4.20
C ASP A 9 -3.24 8.31 3.87
N VAL A 10 -4.02 7.33 4.34
CA VAL A 10 -3.78 5.90 4.05
C VAL A 10 -3.97 5.63 2.57
N ILE A 11 -5.06 6.12 1.98
CA ILE A 11 -5.35 5.95 0.55
C ILE A 11 -4.25 6.59 -0.31
N SER A 12 -3.89 7.83 0.00
CA SER A 12 -2.83 8.59 -0.65
C SER A 12 -1.50 7.86 -0.58
N PHE A 13 -1.13 7.32 0.59
CA PHE A 13 0.09 6.53 0.73
C PHE A 13 0.12 5.36 -0.25
N PHE A 14 -0.91 4.51 -0.29
CA PHE A 14 -0.91 3.33 -1.16
C PHE A 14 -0.96 3.70 -2.65
N ILE A 15 -1.64 4.80 -3.00
CA ILE A 15 -1.62 5.35 -4.36
C ILE A 15 -0.19 5.72 -4.77
N HIS A 16 0.54 6.46 -3.93
CA HIS A 16 1.91 6.87 -4.21
C HIS A 16 2.89 5.68 -4.17
N CYS A 17 2.71 4.76 -3.22
CA CYS A 17 3.49 3.54 -3.12
C CYS A 17 3.36 2.68 -4.37
N PHE A 18 2.17 2.58 -4.97
CA PHE A 18 2.01 1.87 -6.24
C PHE A 18 2.65 2.60 -7.43
N HIS A 19 2.65 3.95 -7.43
CA HIS A 19 3.27 4.75 -8.49
C HIS A 19 4.79 4.66 -8.54
N VAL A 20 5.45 4.11 -7.51
CA VAL A 20 6.89 3.76 -7.58
C VAL A 20 7.18 2.85 -8.78
N LYS A 21 6.19 2.04 -9.19
CA LYS A 21 6.24 1.26 -10.44
C LYS A 21 6.60 2.12 -11.66
N ASP A 22 5.89 3.23 -11.85
CA ASP A 22 6.05 4.08 -13.03
C ASP A 22 7.39 4.81 -12.96
N TRP A 23 7.83 5.20 -11.76
CA TRP A 23 9.18 5.73 -11.52
C TRP A 23 10.26 4.73 -11.87
N ALA A 24 10.15 3.47 -11.42
CA ALA A 24 11.09 2.39 -11.73
C ALA A 24 11.21 2.14 -13.24
N ILE A 25 10.09 2.13 -13.96
CA ILE A 25 10.07 1.98 -15.42
C ILE A 25 10.77 3.16 -16.10
N ASN A 26 10.50 4.38 -15.66
CA ASN A 26 11.13 5.59 -16.20
C ASN A 26 12.62 5.68 -15.85
N ALA A 27 13.05 5.06 -14.76
CA ALA A 27 14.45 4.94 -14.37
C ALA A 27 15.23 3.90 -15.21
N GLY A 28 14.56 3.17 -16.11
CA GLY A 28 15.19 2.23 -17.05
C GLY A 28 14.91 0.76 -16.75
N ILE A 29 14.23 0.44 -15.66
CA ILE A 29 13.93 -0.95 -15.28
C ILE A 29 12.90 -1.53 -16.26
N ASN A 30 13.15 -2.75 -16.74
CA ASN A 30 12.28 -3.38 -17.72
C ASN A 30 10.84 -3.53 -17.18
N LYS A 31 9.86 -2.96 -17.90
CA LYS A 31 8.45 -2.99 -17.53
C LYS A 31 7.89 -4.39 -17.24
N ASN A 32 8.27 -5.39 -18.02
CA ASN A 32 7.79 -6.76 -17.81
C ASN A 32 8.38 -7.37 -16.53
N LYS A 33 9.62 -7.01 -16.18
CA LYS A 33 10.26 -7.41 -14.91
C LYS A 33 9.52 -6.79 -13.73
N VAL A 34 9.21 -5.49 -13.79
CA VAL A 34 8.47 -4.79 -12.73
C VAL A 34 7.06 -5.38 -12.55
N GLU A 35 6.29 -5.57 -13.64
CA GLU A 35 4.94 -6.16 -13.54
C GLU A 35 5.01 -7.62 -13.06
N LYS A 36 6.02 -8.40 -13.46
CA LYS A 36 6.22 -9.76 -12.95
C LYS A 36 6.53 -9.75 -11.45
N TYR A 37 7.36 -8.81 -10.99
CA TYR A 37 7.71 -8.65 -9.58
C TYR A 37 6.50 -8.26 -8.74
N ILE A 38 5.65 -7.36 -9.22
CA ILE A 38 4.37 -7.03 -8.56
C ILE A 38 3.50 -8.28 -8.46
N ASN A 39 3.31 -9.02 -9.55
CA ASN A 39 2.43 -10.20 -9.58
C ASN A 39 2.99 -11.42 -8.80
N SER A 40 4.26 -11.38 -8.37
CA SER A 40 4.84 -12.44 -7.53
C SER A 40 4.80 -12.14 -6.03
N HIS A 41 4.43 -10.92 -5.63
CA HIS A 41 4.41 -10.51 -4.22
C HIS A 41 3.02 -10.04 -3.81
N GLN A 42 2.41 -10.78 -2.87
CA GLN A 42 1.04 -10.53 -2.42
C GLN A 42 0.84 -9.09 -1.92
N ALA A 43 1.78 -8.54 -1.15
CA ALA A 43 1.69 -7.17 -0.65
C ALA A 43 1.59 -6.13 -1.79
N LEU A 44 2.42 -6.26 -2.84
CA LEU A 44 2.38 -5.36 -3.99
C LEU A 44 1.12 -5.57 -4.85
N MET A 45 0.61 -6.79 -4.94
CA MET A 45 -0.69 -7.05 -5.59
C MET A 45 -1.83 -6.34 -4.85
N ILE A 46 -1.88 -6.45 -3.53
CA ILE A 46 -2.89 -5.77 -2.70
C ILE A 46 -2.74 -4.25 -2.83
N CYS A 47 -1.51 -3.72 -2.77
CA CYS A 47 -1.24 -2.29 -2.97
C CYS A 47 -1.70 -1.82 -4.35
N ALA A 48 -1.47 -2.61 -5.40
CA ALA A 48 -1.88 -2.29 -6.76
C ALA A 48 -3.41 -2.24 -6.88
N ASP A 49 -4.11 -3.25 -6.38
CA ASP A 49 -5.56 -3.31 -6.45
C ASP A 49 -6.19 -2.23 -5.58
N PHE A 50 -5.68 -2.00 -4.36
CA PHE A 50 -6.13 -0.93 -3.48
C PHE A 50 -5.98 0.45 -4.16
N ALA A 51 -4.79 0.77 -4.70
CA ALA A 51 -4.55 2.04 -5.40
C ALA A 51 -5.44 2.21 -6.64
N ASN A 52 -5.69 1.14 -7.40
CA ASN A 52 -6.53 1.20 -8.60
C ASN A 52 -8.01 1.34 -8.24
N GLY A 53 -8.49 0.67 -7.19
CA GLY A 53 -9.88 0.80 -6.74
C GLY A 53 -10.18 2.14 -6.09
N SER A 54 -9.23 2.72 -5.34
CA SER A 54 -9.39 4.06 -4.78
C SER A 54 -9.46 5.17 -5.84
N LYS A 55 -8.78 4.99 -6.99
CA LYS A 55 -8.81 5.96 -8.11
C LYS A 55 -10.05 5.85 -8.99
N HIS A 56 -10.73 4.71 -8.98
CA HIS A 56 -11.79 4.42 -9.92
C HIS A 56 -13.08 4.07 -9.18
N CYS A 57 -14.06 4.97 -9.23
CA CYS A 57 -15.43 4.75 -8.72
C CYS A 57 -16.10 3.48 -9.30
N LYS A 58 -15.58 2.96 -10.44
CA LYS A 58 -15.83 1.62 -10.98
C LYS A 58 -14.55 1.06 -11.59
N ILE A 59 -14.08 -0.08 -11.10
CA ILE A 59 -12.91 -0.79 -11.64
C ILE A 59 -13.30 -1.47 -12.96
N THR A 60 -12.58 -1.16 -14.03
CA THR A 60 -12.83 -1.67 -15.39
C THR A 60 -11.80 -2.73 -15.85
N LYS A 61 -10.83 -3.09 -14.99
CA LYS A 61 -9.81 -4.12 -15.27
C LYS A 61 -9.84 -5.21 -14.20
N ASN A 62 -9.57 -6.45 -14.60
CA ASN A 62 -9.53 -7.60 -13.70
C ASN A 62 -8.64 -7.32 -12.48
N VAL A 63 -9.20 -7.56 -11.28
CA VAL A 63 -8.51 -7.38 -10.00
C VAL A 63 -7.45 -8.46 -9.85
N ARG A 64 -6.21 -8.10 -9.50
CA ARG A 64 -5.08 -9.04 -9.45
C ARG A 64 -5.23 -10.08 -8.34
N THR A 65 -5.77 -9.68 -7.20
CA THR A 65 -6.07 -10.59 -6.08
C THR A 65 -7.37 -11.36 -6.30
N GLY A 66 -8.24 -10.91 -7.21
CA GLY A 66 -9.57 -11.48 -7.46
C GLY A 66 -10.72 -10.75 -6.77
N GLU A 67 -10.44 -9.91 -5.76
CA GLU A 67 -11.44 -9.04 -5.10
C GLU A 67 -10.83 -7.71 -4.69
N GLN A 68 -11.60 -6.62 -4.80
CA GLN A 68 -11.09 -5.28 -4.55
C GLN A 68 -10.82 -5.06 -3.05
N PRO A 69 -9.56 -4.78 -2.64
CA PRO A 69 -9.27 -4.43 -1.26
C PRO A 69 -9.90 -3.08 -0.88
N TYR A 70 -10.38 -2.95 0.36
CA TYR A 70 -10.96 -1.72 0.89
C TYR A 70 -10.57 -1.50 2.36
N VAL A 71 -10.71 -0.26 2.84
CA VAL A 71 -10.48 0.06 4.26
C VAL A 71 -11.64 -0.50 5.08
N GLY A 72 -11.38 -1.54 5.87
CA GLY A 72 -12.39 -2.20 6.71
C GLY A 72 -12.67 -1.48 8.02
N GLY A 73 -11.83 -0.51 8.38
CA GLY A 73 -12.03 0.33 9.57
C GLY A 73 -10.73 0.87 10.14
N CYS A 74 -10.90 1.73 11.14
CA CYS A 74 -9.83 2.34 11.94
C CYS A 74 -10.11 2.01 13.41
N GLU A 75 -9.22 1.26 14.07
CA GLU A 75 -9.23 1.14 15.52
C GLU A 75 -8.40 2.26 16.12
N ARG A 76 -9.04 3.08 16.95
CA ARG A 76 -8.42 4.23 17.60
C ARG A 76 -8.15 3.92 19.05
N PHE A 77 -6.91 4.05 19.45
CA PHE A 77 -6.48 3.91 20.83
C PHE A 77 -5.93 5.24 21.30
N THR A 78 -6.54 5.80 22.35
CA THR A 78 -5.97 6.94 23.06
C THR A 78 -5.07 6.38 24.14
N SER A 79 -3.75 6.46 23.96
CA SER A 79 -2.79 6.14 25.01
C SER A 79 -2.37 7.42 25.73
N ARG A 80 -2.15 7.35 27.04
CA ARG A 80 -1.57 8.47 27.79
C ARG A 80 -0.10 8.17 28.03
N LEU A 81 0.78 9.05 27.58
CA LEU A 81 2.19 9.00 27.95
C LEU A 81 2.37 9.86 29.21
N GLY A 82 2.32 9.22 30.39
CA GLY A 82 2.28 9.94 31.67
C GLY A 82 0.93 10.63 31.93
N ASP A 83 0.93 11.68 32.76
CA ASP A 83 -0.29 12.35 33.24
C ASP A 83 -0.85 13.46 32.32
N GLU A 84 -0.18 13.88 31.24
CA GLU A 84 -0.55 15.16 30.60
C GLU A 84 -0.79 15.16 29.08
N ILE A 85 -0.42 14.14 28.30
CA ILE A 85 -0.63 14.17 26.84
C ILE A 85 -1.35 12.92 26.34
N PRO A 86 -2.61 13.03 25.88
CA PRO A 86 -3.26 11.96 25.13
C PRO A 86 -2.62 11.83 23.76
N ILE A 87 -1.94 10.71 23.53
CA ILE A 87 -1.44 10.29 22.22
C ILE A 87 -2.56 9.50 21.54
N MET A 88 -3.05 10.00 20.42
CA MET A 88 -3.98 9.24 19.57
C MET A 88 -3.16 8.31 18.66
N GLN A 89 -3.35 7.00 18.83
CA GLN A 89 -2.86 5.98 17.92
C GLN A 89 -4.02 5.46 17.08
N CYS A 90 -3.84 5.42 15.76
CA CYS A 90 -4.81 4.86 14.82
C CYS A 90 -4.18 3.63 14.16
N SER A 91 -4.80 2.46 14.31
CA SER A 91 -4.48 1.28 13.51
C SER A 91 -5.54 1.13 12.41
N TYR A 92 -5.05 0.94 11.20
CA TYR A 92 -5.86 0.84 9.99
C TYR A 92 -5.90 -0.59 9.50
N ARG A 93 -7.09 -1.07 9.13
CA ARG A 93 -7.28 -2.42 8.61
C ARG A 93 -7.70 -2.37 7.15
N ILE A 94 -6.94 -3.06 6.31
CA ILE A 94 -7.27 -3.31 4.91
C ILE A 94 -7.87 -4.71 4.82
N VAL A 95 -9.07 -4.80 4.28
CA VAL A 95 -9.76 -6.07 4.06
C VAL A 95 -9.55 -6.46 2.61
N CYS A 96 -9.00 -7.65 2.40
CA CYS A 96 -8.84 -8.26 1.08
C CYS A 96 -9.40 -9.68 1.15
N LYS A 97 -10.49 -9.94 0.41
CA LYS A 97 -11.28 -11.18 0.50
C LYS A 97 -11.84 -11.43 1.90
N SER A 98 -11.13 -12.24 2.70
CA SER A 98 -11.47 -12.60 4.08
C SER A 98 -10.30 -12.36 5.05
N GLU A 99 -9.20 -11.79 4.56
CA GLU A 99 -8.05 -11.45 5.38
C GLU A 99 -8.13 -9.99 5.81
N ILE A 100 -7.89 -9.77 7.10
CA ILE A 100 -7.80 -8.45 7.70
C ILE A 100 -6.31 -8.17 7.91
N ILE A 101 -5.78 -7.21 7.17
CA ILE A 101 -4.36 -6.89 7.15
C ILE A 101 -4.17 -5.52 7.80
N ASP A 102 -3.22 -5.41 8.72
CA ASP A 102 -2.83 -4.11 9.26
C ASP A 102 -2.13 -3.28 8.17
N ALA A 103 -2.65 -2.07 7.92
CA ALA A 103 -2.18 -1.21 6.85
C ALA A 103 -0.71 -0.79 7.03
N LEU A 104 -0.23 -0.63 8.27
CA LEU A 104 1.17 -0.29 8.52
C LEU A 104 2.08 -1.48 8.22
N VAL A 105 1.64 -2.70 8.52
CA VAL A 105 2.38 -3.93 8.16
C VAL A 105 2.47 -4.05 6.63
N LEU A 106 1.34 -3.90 5.94
CA LEU A 106 1.30 -3.93 4.47
C LEU A 106 2.18 -2.83 3.85
N ALA A 107 2.13 -1.61 4.39
CA ALA A 107 2.93 -0.49 3.93
C ALA A 107 4.44 -0.76 4.05
N LYS A 108 4.88 -1.28 5.19
CA LYS A 108 6.29 -1.65 5.41
C LYS A 108 6.75 -2.71 4.43
N GLU A 109 5.93 -3.74 4.21
CA GLU A 109 6.27 -4.80 3.27
C GLU A 109 6.37 -4.29 1.83
N CYS A 110 5.44 -3.42 1.39
CA CYS A 110 5.50 -2.81 0.07
C CYS A 110 6.77 -1.96 -0.12
N VAL A 111 7.12 -1.13 0.87
CA VAL A 111 8.31 -0.28 0.82
C VAL A 111 9.58 -1.13 0.77
N GLU A 112 9.67 -2.19 1.57
CA GLU A 112 10.84 -3.07 1.55
C GLU A 112 10.96 -3.82 0.22
N LEU A 113 9.85 -4.30 -0.35
CA LEU A 113 9.86 -4.95 -1.66
C LEU A 113 10.31 -4.01 -2.78
N TRP A 114 9.88 -2.75 -2.75
CA TRP A 114 10.38 -1.73 -3.68
C TRP A 114 11.86 -1.45 -3.47
N ARG A 115 12.30 -1.35 -2.22
CA ARG A 115 13.72 -1.13 -1.88
C ARG A 115 14.59 -2.26 -2.43
N VAL A 116 14.22 -3.52 -2.21
CA VAL A 116 14.95 -4.69 -2.71
C VAL A 116 15.05 -4.64 -4.23
N LEU A 117 13.92 -4.44 -4.94
CA LEU A 117 13.92 -4.35 -6.40
C LEU A 117 14.86 -3.23 -6.90
N LEU A 118 14.78 -2.04 -6.31
CA LEU A 118 15.57 -0.89 -6.75
C LEU A 118 17.08 -1.07 -6.46
N ILE A 119 17.44 -1.67 -5.32
CA ILE A 119 18.84 -1.97 -4.99
C ILE A 119 19.40 -3.04 -5.93
N ASP A 120 18.65 -4.10 -6.20
CA ASP A 120 19.08 -5.18 -7.10
C ASP A 120 19.40 -4.65 -8.51
N GLU A 121 18.62 -3.68 -9.01
CA GLU A 121 18.90 -3.04 -10.30
C GLU A 121 20.11 -2.09 -10.23
N CYS A 122 20.27 -1.32 -9.15
CA CYS A 122 21.46 -0.47 -8.98
C CYS A 122 22.77 -1.28 -8.91
N VAL A 123 22.74 -2.49 -8.34
CA VAL A 123 23.91 -3.38 -8.28
C VAL A 123 24.16 -4.07 -9.63
N ALA A 124 23.12 -4.36 -10.40
CA ALA A 124 23.26 -5.00 -11.72
C ALA A 124 23.90 -4.09 -12.79
N ASP A 125 23.89 -2.76 -12.58
CA ASP A 125 24.52 -1.76 -13.45
C ASP A 125 26.00 -1.46 -13.08
N THR A 126 26.59 -2.17 -12.10
CA THR A 126 28.00 -2.02 -11.68
C THR A 126 28.86 -3.21 -12.13
#